data_AF-A0A210R5R5-F1
#
_entry.id   AF-A0A210R5R5-F1
#
_cell.length_a   1.000
_cell.length_b   1.000
_cell.length_c   1.000
_cell.angle_alpha   90.00
_cell.angle_beta   90.00
_cell.angle_gamma   90.00
#
_symmetry.space_group_name_H-M   'P 1'
#
loop_
_entity.id
_entity.type
_entity.pdbx_description
1 polymer ?
#
loop_
_entity_poly.entity_id
_entity_poly.type
_entity_poly.pdbx_seq_one_letter_code
_entity_poly.pdbx_strand_id
1 'polypeptide(L)'
;MADQETANLGVNSTAVIKQGYVEMKSTKMFGSKKRRWLALFKASSKGSTRLIKYASEWTARHDEPLSVTSLSEINNIVRMGDGAIGIVLQMNNHSSKQFNCETDEEAKSWLHLLQNLHASARRRDSMPTGIFRTYLMPSSSLSFQGECVMEISATDVTLFEDERKASKIVVWPINHIRRYGYNRKNKRLFIEAGSRCDTGEGIYLLTSTEGELIHEHLHKRAVAYGEDT
;
A
#
# COMPACT_ATOMS: atom_id res chain seq x y z
N MET A 1 -5.95 29.33 -19.79
CA MET A 1 -6.72 28.22 -19.18
C MET A 1 -5.72 27.14 -18.88
N ALA A 2 -5.28 27.08 -17.63
CA ALA A 2 -4.13 26.28 -17.21
C ALA A 2 -4.58 24.86 -16.88
N ASP A 3 -4.27 23.94 -17.80
CA ASP A 3 -4.11 22.52 -17.49
C ASP A 3 -2.70 22.31 -16.92
N GLN A 4 -2.62 22.04 -15.62
CA GLN A 4 -1.47 21.40 -14.97
C GLN A 4 -1.84 21.05 -13.53
N GLU A 5 -2.74 20.07 -13.37
CA GLU A 5 -2.84 19.32 -12.12
C GLU A 5 -2.19 17.95 -12.33
N THR A 6 -0.90 17.96 -12.68
CA THR A 6 0.01 16.86 -12.38
C THR A 6 0.18 16.83 -10.87
N ALA A 7 -0.80 16.26 -10.18
CA ALA A 7 -0.67 15.87 -8.79
C ALA A 7 0.51 14.89 -8.73
N ASN A 8 1.65 15.43 -8.29
CA ASN A 8 2.81 14.69 -7.83
C ASN A 8 2.33 13.60 -6.87
N LEU A 9 2.09 12.40 -7.40
CA LEU A 9 2.09 11.16 -6.64
C LEU A 9 3.55 10.85 -6.34
N GLY A 10 4.16 11.74 -5.54
CA GLY A 10 5.46 11.50 -4.94
C GLY A 10 5.42 10.12 -4.33
N VAL A 11 6.30 9.25 -4.81
CA VAL A 11 6.58 7.97 -4.20
C VAL A 11 7.02 8.26 -2.78
N ASN A 12 6.08 8.25 -1.85
CA ASN A 12 6.42 8.37 -0.45
C ASN A 12 7.21 7.09 -0.11
N SER A 13 8.50 7.28 0.14
CA SER A 13 9.53 6.25 0.27
C SER A 13 9.37 5.35 1.50
N THR A 14 8.38 5.62 2.35
CA THR A 14 8.19 5.02 3.67
C THR A 14 7.80 3.55 3.65
N ALA A 15 7.28 3.06 2.53
CA ALA A 15 6.87 1.65 2.38
C ALA A 15 7.92 0.77 1.67
N VAL A 16 8.94 1.36 1.04
CA VAL A 16 9.98 0.58 0.33
C VAL A 16 10.93 -0.03 1.35
N ILE A 17 11.05 -1.36 1.35
CA ILE A 17 11.99 -2.10 2.21
C ILE A 17 13.34 -2.26 1.51
N LYS A 18 13.31 -2.64 0.23
CA LYS A 18 14.51 -2.83 -0.57
C LYS A 18 14.19 -2.57 -2.03
N GLN A 19 15.14 -1.97 -2.74
CA GLN A 19 15.04 -1.76 -4.17
C GLN A 19 16.42 -1.79 -4.80
N GLY A 20 16.49 -2.13 -6.09
CA GLY A 20 17.75 -2.23 -6.81
C GLY A 20 17.59 -2.83 -8.21
N TYR A 21 18.67 -2.76 -8.98
CA TYR A 21 18.74 -3.42 -10.27
C TYR A 21 19.01 -4.92 -10.10
N VAL A 22 18.32 -5.72 -10.90
CA VAL A 22 18.52 -7.16 -11.01
C VAL A 22 18.52 -7.58 -12.48
N GLU A 23 19.05 -8.76 -12.79
CA GLU A 23 18.95 -9.35 -14.12
C GLU A 23 17.80 -10.35 -14.20
N MET A 24 16.96 -10.24 -15.23
CA MET A 24 15.89 -11.20 -15.50
C MET A 24 16.00 -11.73 -16.93
N LYS A 25 15.76 -13.02 -17.12
CA LYS A 25 15.62 -13.59 -18.46
C LYS A 25 14.29 -13.15 -19.08
N SER A 26 14.34 -12.66 -20.31
CA SER A 26 13.16 -12.28 -21.09
C SER A 26 12.43 -13.52 -21.59
N THR A 27 11.14 -13.64 -21.27
CA THR A 27 10.29 -14.73 -21.79
C THR A 27 9.93 -14.56 -23.27
N LYS A 28 10.05 -13.35 -23.84
CA LYS A 28 9.63 -13.02 -25.22
C LYS A 28 10.76 -13.03 -26.26
N MET A 29 12.03 -13.07 -25.85
CA MET A 29 13.15 -12.78 -26.75
C MET A 29 14.34 -13.68 -26.41
N PHE A 30 14.27 -14.94 -26.89
CA PHE A 30 15.30 -15.99 -26.80
C PHE A 30 16.06 -16.06 -25.45
N GLY A 31 15.38 -15.81 -24.32
CA GLY A 31 16.01 -15.86 -23.00
C GLY A 31 17.04 -14.76 -22.70
N SER A 32 17.12 -13.69 -23.52
CA SER A 32 18.03 -12.55 -23.30
C SER A 32 17.92 -11.99 -21.88
N LYS A 33 19.07 -11.75 -21.24
CA LYS A 33 19.15 -11.10 -19.93
C LYS A 33 18.80 -9.63 -20.09
N LYS A 34 17.89 -9.14 -19.23
CA LYS A 34 17.51 -7.72 -19.17
C LYS A 34 17.67 -7.21 -17.76
N ARG A 35 18.33 -6.06 -17.62
CA ARG A 35 18.40 -5.32 -16.36
C ARG A 35 17.03 -4.71 -16.06
N ARG A 36 16.53 -4.88 -14.85
CA ARG A 36 15.23 -4.38 -14.39
C ARG A 36 15.34 -3.84 -12.98
N TRP A 37 14.52 -2.84 -12.67
CA TRP A 37 14.43 -2.30 -11.31
C TRP A 37 13.36 -3.08 -10.53
N LEU A 38 13.76 -3.67 -9.41
CA LEU A 38 12.85 -4.30 -8.47
C LEU A 38 12.71 -3.42 -7.23
N ALA A 39 11.48 -3.34 -6.70
CA ALA A 39 11.19 -2.71 -5.43
C ALA A 39 10.24 -3.58 -4.61
N LEU A 40 10.64 -3.87 -3.37
CA LEU A 40 9.90 -4.65 -2.39
C LEU A 40 9.28 -3.68 -1.38
N PHE A 41 7.96 -3.77 -1.23
CA PHE A 41 7.16 -2.90 -0.39
C PHE A 41 6.53 -3.69 0.75
N LYS A 42 6.48 -3.11 1.95
CA LYS A 42 5.55 -3.55 3.00
C LYS A 42 4.11 -3.18 2.65
N ALA A 43 3.17 -3.84 3.31
CA ALA A 43 1.77 -3.42 3.31
C ALA A 43 1.63 -1.93 3.68
N SER A 44 0.76 -1.25 2.95
CA SER A 44 0.51 0.20 3.03
C SER A 44 -0.89 0.51 2.48
N SER A 45 -1.29 1.78 2.50
CA SER A 45 -2.50 2.26 1.81
C SER A 45 -2.56 1.86 0.33
N LYS A 46 -1.40 1.62 -0.29
CA LYS A 46 -1.24 1.25 -1.70
C LYS A 46 -1.30 -0.26 -1.95
N GLY A 47 -1.60 -1.06 -0.94
CA GLY A 47 -1.84 -2.50 -1.06
C GLY A 47 -0.97 -3.36 -0.14
N SER A 48 -1.11 -4.68 -0.30
CA SER A 48 -0.41 -5.71 0.48
C SER A 48 1.12 -5.67 0.30
N THR A 49 1.81 -6.48 1.11
CA THR A 49 3.25 -6.67 0.94
C THR A 49 3.53 -7.27 -0.43
N ARG A 50 4.35 -6.60 -1.23
CA ARG A 50 4.43 -6.85 -2.68
C ARG A 50 5.81 -6.57 -3.26
N LEU A 51 6.16 -7.32 -4.29
CA LEU A 51 7.33 -7.10 -5.13
C LEU A 51 6.88 -6.52 -6.48
N ILE A 52 7.42 -5.36 -6.84
CA ILE A 52 7.08 -4.65 -8.07
C ILE A 52 8.30 -4.61 -9.00
N LYS A 53 8.06 -4.86 -10.28
CA LYS A 53 9.06 -4.80 -11.36
C LYS A 53 8.81 -3.61 -12.26
N TYR A 54 9.86 -2.86 -12.53
CA TYR A 54 9.88 -1.72 -13.44
C TYR A 54 10.94 -1.91 -14.52
N ALA A 55 10.83 -1.15 -15.62
CA ALA A 55 11.82 -1.20 -16.70
C ALA A 55 13.18 -0.65 -16.24
N SER A 56 13.15 0.45 -15.49
CA SER A 56 14.28 1.14 -14.89
C SER A 56 13.87 1.86 -13.59
N GLU A 57 14.84 2.38 -12.87
CA GLU A 57 14.61 3.22 -11.70
C GLU A 57 13.79 4.48 -12.03
N TRP A 58 13.98 5.06 -13.22
CA TRP A 58 13.20 6.20 -13.68
C TRP A 58 11.73 5.84 -13.83
N THR A 59 11.42 4.71 -14.48
CA THR A 59 10.02 4.23 -14.61
C THR A 59 9.39 3.90 -13.26
N ALA A 60 10.19 3.53 -12.24
CA ALA A 60 9.67 3.28 -10.90
C ALA A 60 9.12 4.53 -10.21
N ARG A 61 9.53 5.72 -10.66
CA ARG A 61 9.08 7.00 -10.13
C ARG A 61 7.98 7.67 -10.97
N HIS A 62 7.91 7.34 -12.26
CA HIS A 62 7.09 8.11 -13.22
C HIS A 62 6.08 7.28 -14.00
N ASP A 63 6.32 5.97 -14.18
CA ASP A 63 5.55 5.12 -15.07
C ASP A 63 4.86 3.97 -14.33
N GLU A 64 3.99 3.27 -15.05
CA GLU A 64 3.34 2.07 -14.57
C GLU A 64 4.31 0.88 -14.42
N PRO A 65 4.08 0.01 -13.43
CA PRO A 65 4.89 -1.18 -13.23
C PRO A 65 4.68 -2.20 -14.35
N LEU A 66 5.76 -2.89 -14.71
CA LEU A 66 5.72 -4.03 -15.65
C LEU A 66 5.06 -5.28 -15.04
N SER A 67 5.13 -5.42 -13.71
CA SER A 67 4.48 -6.51 -12.97
C SER A 67 4.42 -6.16 -11.49
N VAL A 68 3.29 -6.47 -10.86
CA VAL A 68 3.13 -6.51 -9.40
C VAL A 68 2.98 -7.98 -8.99
N THR A 69 3.56 -8.35 -7.85
CA THR A 69 3.45 -9.70 -7.27
C THR A 69 3.15 -9.56 -5.79
N SER A 70 1.98 -10.01 -5.35
CA SER A 70 1.68 -10.07 -3.92
C SER A 70 2.51 -11.18 -3.28
N LEU A 71 3.12 -10.93 -2.12
CA LEU A 71 3.87 -11.99 -1.43
C LEU A 71 2.95 -13.11 -0.94
N SER A 72 1.66 -12.84 -0.70
CA SER A 72 0.67 -13.87 -0.34
C SER A 72 0.43 -14.92 -1.45
N GLU A 73 0.71 -14.57 -2.71
CA GLU A 73 0.58 -15.44 -3.88
C GLU A 73 1.79 -16.36 -4.10
N ILE A 74 2.86 -16.15 -3.33
CA ILE A 74 4.07 -16.97 -3.41
C ILE A 74 3.87 -18.19 -2.52
N ASN A 75 4.21 -19.37 -3.05
CA ASN A 75 4.23 -20.61 -2.31
C ASN A 75 5.58 -20.80 -1.59
N ASN A 76 6.67 -20.58 -2.32
CA ASN A 76 8.03 -20.84 -1.83
C ASN A 76 9.05 -19.90 -2.48
N ILE A 77 10.15 -19.63 -1.74
CA ILE A 77 11.21 -18.70 -2.13
C ILE A 77 12.55 -19.37 -1.88
N VAL A 78 13.30 -19.63 -2.96
CA VAL A 78 14.54 -20.40 -2.93
C VAL A 78 15.66 -19.74 -3.73
N ARG A 79 16.91 -20.09 -3.42
CA ARG A 79 18.05 -19.77 -4.27
C ARG A 79 17.98 -20.56 -5.58
N MET A 80 18.50 -19.97 -6.66
CA MET A 80 18.79 -20.73 -7.87
C MET A 80 19.95 -21.71 -7.61
N GLY A 81 19.90 -22.88 -8.23
CA GLY A 81 20.99 -23.85 -8.24
C GLY A 81 22.13 -23.46 -9.21
N ASP A 82 23.13 -24.33 -9.32
CA ASP A 82 24.20 -24.32 -10.34
C ASP A 82 25.06 -23.05 -10.42
N GLY A 83 25.54 -22.55 -9.29
CA GLY A 83 26.43 -21.38 -9.26
C GLY A 83 25.78 -20.07 -9.67
N ALA A 84 24.46 -20.05 -9.90
CA ALA A 84 23.72 -18.84 -10.19
C ALA A 84 23.50 -18.00 -8.92
N ILE A 85 23.80 -16.71 -9.04
CA ILE A 85 23.55 -15.71 -8.00
C ILE A 85 22.12 -15.20 -8.17
N GLY A 86 21.12 -15.99 -7.77
CA GLY A 86 19.73 -15.65 -8.08
C GLY A 86 18.68 -16.29 -7.18
N ILE A 87 17.45 -15.81 -7.32
CA ILE A 87 16.28 -16.19 -6.52
C ILE A 87 15.14 -16.63 -7.42
N VAL A 88 14.46 -17.69 -7.03
CA VAL A 88 13.23 -18.19 -7.66
C VAL A 88 12.07 -18.02 -6.68
N LEU A 89 10.99 -17.42 -7.18
CA LEU A 89 9.70 -17.27 -6.54
C LEU A 89 8.75 -18.29 -7.17
N GLN A 90 8.40 -19.34 -6.44
CA GLN A 90 7.42 -20.33 -6.87
C GLN A 90 6.04 -19.84 -6.45
N MET A 91 5.17 -19.60 -7.42
CA MET A 91 3.84 -19.04 -7.20
C MET A 91 2.83 -20.15 -6.85
N ASN A 92 1.74 -19.79 -6.17
CA ASN A 92 0.65 -20.73 -5.82
C ASN A 92 -0.01 -21.35 -7.06
N ASN A 93 0.00 -20.65 -8.20
CA ASN A 93 -0.53 -21.14 -9.47
C ASN A 93 0.47 -22.03 -10.24
N HIS A 94 1.49 -22.57 -9.55
CA HIS A 94 2.57 -23.39 -10.12
C HIS A 94 3.49 -22.69 -11.13
N SER A 95 3.27 -21.40 -11.43
CA SER A 95 4.24 -20.62 -12.22
C SER A 95 5.45 -20.24 -11.37
N SER A 96 6.51 -19.76 -12.01
CA SER A 96 7.67 -19.21 -11.31
C SER A 96 8.12 -17.89 -11.89
N LYS A 97 8.65 -17.03 -11.02
CA LYS A 97 9.38 -15.80 -11.39
C LYS A 97 10.80 -15.92 -10.85
N GLN A 98 11.78 -15.40 -11.57
CA GLN A 98 13.17 -15.49 -11.13
C GLN A 98 13.97 -14.26 -11.51
N PHE A 99 15.00 -13.95 -10.73
CA PHE A 99 15.95 -12.88 -11.00
C PHE A 99 17.33 -13.20 -10.45
N ASN A 100 18.38 -12.72 -11.13
CA ASN A 100 19.76 -12.80 -10.67
C ASN A 100 20.18 -11.47 -10.06
N CYS A 101 21.00 -11.56 -9.02
CA CYS A 101 21.63 -10.44 -8.33
C CYS A 101 23.09 -10.30 -8.81
N GLU A 102 23.72 -9.16 -8.53
CA GLU A 102 25.09 -8.90 -8.96
C GLU A 102 26.10 -9.66 -8.08
N THR A 103 25.80 -9.84 -6.79
CA THR A 103 26.67 -10.49 -5.80
C THR A 103 25.90 -11.50 -4.94
N ASP A 104 26.63 -12.47 -4.36
CA ASP A 104 26.03 -13.48 -3.49
C ASP A 104 25.45 -12.86 -2.22
N GLU A 105 26.10 -11.83 -1.69
CA GLU A 105 25.64 -11.03 -0.56
C GLU A 105 24.31 -10.33 -0.87
N GLU A 106 24.16 -9.78 -2.09
CA GLU A 106 22.91 -9.16 -2.52
C GLU A 106 21.80 -10.21 -2.62
N ALA A 107 22.08 -11.37 -3.21
CA ALA A 107 21.12 -12.46 -3.30
C ALA A 107 20.74 -13.03 -1.91
N LYS A 108 21.68 -13.13 -0.97
CA LYS A 108 21.39 -13.49 0.43
C LYS A 108 20.49 -12.43 1.10
N SER A 109 20.80 -11.15 0.90
CA SER A 109 20.00 -10.03 1.43
C SER A 109 18.56 -10.05 0.91
N TRP A 110 18.39 -10.20 -0.41
CA TRP A 110 17.07 -10.32 -1.03
C TRP A 110 16.32 -11.55 -0.52
N LEU A 111 16.97 -12.72 -0.47
CA LEU A 111 16.35 -13.96 -0.01
C LEU A 111 15.82 -13.84 1.41
N HIS A 112 16.67 -13.35 2.32
CA HIS A 112 16.33 -13.18 3.73
C HIS A 112 15.11 -12.26 3.91
N LEU A 113 15.11 -11.09 3.26
CA LEU A 113 14.00 -10.15 3.34
C LEU A 113 12.71 -10.73 2.77
N LEU A 114 12.79 -11.38 1.61
CA LEU A 114 11.62 -11.98 0.95
C LEU A 114 11.02 -13.10 1.80
N GLN A 115 11.83 -13.99 2.38
CA GLN A 115 11.35 -15.07 3.25
C GLN A 115 10.72 -14.54 4.55
N ASN A 116 11.37 -13.57 5.21
CA ASN A 116 10.84 -12.98 6.44
C ASN A 116 9.49 -12.28 6.20
N LEU A 117 9.39 -11.53 5.10
CA LEU A 117 8.15 -10.85 4.75
C LEU A 117 7.09 -11.84 4.30
N HIS A 118 7.43 -12.85 3.50
CA HIS A 118 6.50 -13.89 3.04
C HIS A 118 5.85 -14.64 4.20
N ALA A 119 6.64 -15.08 5.18
CA ALA A 119 6.15 -15.73 6.40
C ALA A 119 5.15 -14.85 7.15
N SER A 120 5.31 -13.54 7.07
CA SER A 120 4.47 -12.58 7.78
C SER A 120 3.34 -11.99 6.95
N ALA A 121 3.40 -12.05 5.62
CA ALA A 121 2.47 -11.35 4.72
C ALA A 121 1.03 -11.83 4.96
N ARG A 122 0.83 -13.13 5.17
CA ARG A 122 -0.50 -13.69 5.49
C ARG A 122 -1.10 -13.17 6.79
N ARG A 123 -0.28 -12.79 7.78
CA ARG A 123 -0.74 -12.29 9.09
C ARG A 123 -0.76 -10.77 9.18
N ARG A 124 0.22 -10.10 8.56
CA ARG A 124 0.39 -8.64 8.61
C ARG A 124 -0.41 -7.92 7.53
N ASP A 125 -0.68 -8.54 6.39
CA ASP A 125 -1.39 -7.85 5.32
C ASP A 125 -2.89 -7.72 5.63
N SER A 126 -3.47 -8.63 6.43
CA SER A 126 -4.86 -8.54 6.88
C SER A 126 -4.97 -7.69 8.14
N MET A 127 -5.66 -6.56 8.05
CA MET A 127 -6.03 -5.76 9.23
C MET A 127 -7.26 -6.34 9.92
N PRO A 128 -7.45 -6.11 11.24
CA PRO A 128 -8.71 -6.44 11.91
C PRO A 128 -9.89 -5.66 11.30
N THR A 129 -11.10 -6.21 11.41
CA THR A 129 -12.32 -5.58 10.90
C THR A 129 -12.49 -4.16 11.44
N GLY A 130 -12.74 -3.20 10.54
CA GLY A 130 -12.89 -1.79 10.89
C GLY A 130 -11.58 -1.02 10.98
N ILE A 131 -10.42 -1.68 10.80
CA ILE A 131 -9.11 -1.04 10.76
C ILE A 131 -8.55 -1.14 9.33
N PHE A 132 -8.06 -0.02 8.80
CA PHE A 132 -7.64 0.09 7.40
C PHE A 132 -6.36 0.91 7.27
N ARG A 133 -5.53 0.56 6.30
CA ARG A 133 -4.37 1.38 5.92
C ARG A 133 -4.82 2.46 4.94
N THR A 134 -4.52 3.71 5.26
CA THR A 134 -4.92 4.86 4.47
C THR A 134 -3.77 5.84 4.31
N TYR A 135 -3.82 6.67 3.29
CA TYR A 135 -2.92 7.79 3.12
C TYR A 135 -3.72 9.07 3.21
N LEU A 136 -3.44 9.89 4.22
CA LEU A 136 -4.05 11.20 4.39
C LEU A 136 -3.37 12.20 3.47
N MET A 137 -4.15 12.81 2.57
CA MET A 137 -3.68 13.90 1.73
C MET A 137 -3.52 15.18 2.56
N PRO A 138 -2.60 16.08 2.18
CA PRO A 138 -2.44 17.36 2.87
C PRO A 138 -3.76 18.14 2.98
N SER A 139 -3.96 18.75 4.14
CA SER A 139 -5.12 19.59 4.49
C SER A 139 -4.63 20.82 5.25
N SER A 140 -5.33 21.95 5.13
CA SER A 140 -5.02 23.16 5.90
C SER A 140 -5.29 23.00 7.40
N SER A 141 -6.17 22.08 7.78
CA SER A 141 -6.63 21.91 9.16
C SER A 141 -5.82 20.89 9.96
N LEU A 142 -4.91 20.15 9.32
CA LEU A 142 -4.08 19.13 9.96
C LEU A 142 -2.62 19.32 9.55
N SER A 143 -1.72 19.28 10.54
CA SER A 143 -0.27 19.30 10.29
C SER A 143 0.26 17.96 9.76
N PHE A 144 -0.49 16.88 9.93
CA PHE A 144 -0.11 15.54 9.48
C PHE A 144 -0.54 15.30 8.02
N GLN A 145 0.35 14.69 7.24
CA GLN A 145 0.07 14.09 5.93
C GLN A 145 0.91 12.82 5.78
N GLY A 146 0.37 11.80 5.11
CA GLY A 146 1.13 10.56 4.87
C GLY A 146 0.34 9.28 5.13
N GLU A 147 1.08 8.17 5.16
CA GLU A 147 0.55 6.87 5.57
C GLU A 147 0.06 6.93 7.01
N CYS A 148 -1.13 6.41 7.26
CA CYS A 148 -1.79 6.37 8.55
C CYS A 148 -2.71 5.14 8.63
N VAL A 149 -3.24 4.88 9.83
CA VAL A 149 -4.21 3.82 10.07
C VAL A 149 -5.53 4.44 10.45
N MET A 150 -6.57 4.10 9.70
CA MET A 150 -7.95 4.46 10.00
C MET A 150 -8.59 3.35 10.83
N GLU A 151 -9.23 3.71 11.93
CA GLU A 151 -10.13 2.84 12.69
C GLU A 151 -11.54 3.43 12.67
N ILE A 152 -12.50 2.61 12.26
CA ILE A 152 -13.92 2.93 12.31
C ILE A 152 -14.53 2.08 13.43
N SER A 153 -14.83 2.73 14.54
CA SER A 153 -15.50 2.14 15.69
C SER A 153 -17.03 2.26 15.57
N ALA A 154 -17.75 1.98 16.66
CA ALA A 154 -19.19 2.19 16.70
C ALA A 154 -19.58 3.69 16.67
N THR A 155 -18.74 4.55 17.24
CA THR A 155 -19.07 5.96 17.48
C THR A 155 -18.18 6.93 16.71
N ASP A 156 -16.97 6.51 16.35
CA ASP A 156 -15.92 7.40 15.86
C ASP A 156 -15.14 6.82 14.68
N VAL A 157 -14.70 7.71 13.79
CA VAL A 157 -13.62 7.48 12.84
C VAL A 157 -12.35 8.11 13.40
N THR A 158 -11.33 7.30 13.67
CA THR A 158 -10.04 7.76 14.22
C THR A 158 -8.91 7.50 13.23
N LEU A 159 -8.00 8.45 13.07
CA LEU A 159 -6.74 8.24 12.36
C LEU A 159 -5.58 8.17 13.36
N PHE A 160 -4.68 7.21 13.15
CA PHE A 160 -3.44 7.02 13.90
C PHE A 160 -2.24 7.09 12.98
N GLU A 161 -1.08 7.53 13.49
CA GLU A 161 0.15 7.61 12.69
C GLU A 161 0.64 6.24 12.20
N ASP A 162 0.41 5.18 12.99
CA ASP A 162 0.85 3.83 12.65
C ASP A 162 -0.07 2.73 13.21
N GLU A 163 0.24 1.48 12.85
CA GLU A 163 -0.49 0.28 13.27
C GLU A 163 -0.41 -0.02 14.78
N ARG A 164 0.56 0.58 15.50
CA ARG A 164 0.65 0.45 16.95
C ARG A 164 -0.36 1.33 17.65
N LYS A 165 -0.95 2.31 16.93
CA LYS A 165 -1.95 3.24 17.43
C LYS A 165 -1.48 4.03 18.66
N ALA A 166 -0.17 4.27 18.76
CA ALA A 166 0.42 5.00 19.88
C ALA A 166 0.13 6.51 19.80
N SER A 167 0.11 7.05 18.57
CA SER A 167 -0.15 8.46 18.29
C SER A 167 -1.43 8.62 17.48
N LYS A 168 -2.38 9.38 18.02
CA LYS A 168 -3.64 9.74 17.36
C LYS A 168 -3.45 11.04 16.58
N ILE A 169 -3.88 11.04 15.32
CA ILE A 169 -3.86 12.22 14.44
C ILE A 169 -5.14 13.03 14.62
N VAL A 170 -6.31 12.36 14.51
CA VAL A 170 -7.63 13.01 14.54
C VAL A 170 -8.72 12.01 14.89
N VAL A 171 -9.80 12.50 15.49
CA VAL A 171 -11.05 11.75 15.73
C VAL A 171 -12.21 12.55 15.16
N TRP A 172 -13.06 11.89 14.39
CA TRP A 172 -14.33 12.42 13.92
C TRP A 172 -15.47 11.55 14.46
N PRO A 173 -16.28 12.07 15.40
CA PRO A 173 -17.52 11.41 15.82
C PRO A 173 -18.44 11.22 14.62
N ILE A 174 -18.97 10.01 14.45
CA ILE A 174 -19.78 9.64 13.28
C ILE A 174 -21.00 10.55 13.14
N ASN A 175 -21.63 10.93 14.26
CA ASN A 175 -22.77 11.83 14.31
C ASN A 175 -22.45 13.30 13.94
N HIS A 176 -21.17 13.67 13.90
CA HIS A 176 -20.72 15.01 13.50
C HIS A 176 -20.10 15.02 12.10
N ILE A 177 -20.00 13.87 11.43
CA ILE A 177 -19.64 13.80 10.01
C ILE A 177 -20.87 14.20 9.18
N ARG A 178 -20.73 15.25 8.37
CA ARG A 178 -21.81 15.72 7.49
C ARG A 178 -22.01 14.81 6.30
N ARG A 179 -20.91 14.45 5.66
CA ARG A 179 -20.88 13.66 4.41
C ARG A 179 -19.62 12.81 4.38
N TYR A 180 -19.72 11.66 3.75
CA TYR A 180 -18.58 10.80 3.42
C TYR A 180 -18.86 10.15 2.07
N GLY A 181 -17.81 9.68 1.40
CA GLY A 181 -17.98 9.01 0.13
C GLY A 181 -16.67 8.50 -0.44
N TYR A 182 -16.80 7.58 -1.39
CA TYR A 182 -15.66 7.01 -2.12
C TYR A 182 -15.86 7.19 -3.63
N ASN A 183 -14.87 7.80 -4.29
CA ASN A 183 -14.85 7.96 -5.73
C ASN A 183 -13.96 6.90 -6.38
N ARG A 184 -14.60 5.92 -7.03
CA ARG A 184 -13.91 4.80 -7.71
C ARG A 184 -12.96 5.27 -8.84
N LYS A 185 -13.24 6.40 -9.50
CA LYS A 185 -12.44 6.88 -10.65
C LYS A 185 -11.05 7.34 -10.22
N ASN A 186 -10.95 8.08 -9.12
CA ASN A 186 -9.68 8.61 -8.62
C ASN A 186 -9.21 7.90 -7.32
N LYS A 187 -9.94 6.88 -6.87
CA LYS A 187 -9.64 6.09 -5.66
C LYS A 187 -9.50 6.95 -4.40
N ARG A 188 -10.29 8.03 -4.30
CA ARG A 188 -10.29 8.95 -3.15
C ARG A 188 -11.52 8.71 -2.28
N LEU A 189 -11.28 8.51 -0.99
CA LEU A 189 -12.27 8.61 0.08
C LEU A 189 -12.29 10.07 0.56
N PHE A 190 -13.45 10.59 0.92
CA PHE A 190 -13.56 11.87 1.61
C PHE A 190 -14.42 11.76 2.87
N ILE A 191 -14.07 12.57 3.87
CA ILE A 191 -14.86 12.81 5.08
C ILE A 191 -15.04 14.31 5.21
N GLU A 192 -16.29 14.77 5.24
CA GLU A 192 -16.66 16.15 5.53
C GLU A 192 -17.05 16.26 7.00
N ALA A 193 -16.15 16.82 7.80
CA ALA A 193 -16.38 17.06 9.22
C ALA A 193 -17.27 18.29 9.43
N GLY A 194 -18.21 18.20 10.38
CA GLY A 194 -18.99 19.34 10.84
C GLY A 194 -18.24 20.19 11.87
N SER A 195 -18.80 21.36 12.19
CA SER A 195 -18.23 22.33 13.13
C SER A 195 -18.08 21.81 14.57
N ARG A 196 -18.75 20.70 14.90
CA ARG A 196 -18.67 20.03 16.20
C ARG A 196 -17.57 18.97 16.28
N CYS A 197 -16.81 18.75 15.21
CA CYS A 197 -15.58 17.96 15.27
C CYS A 197 -14.43 18.83 15.81
N ASP A 198 -13.47 18.22 16.51
CA ASP A 198 -12.30 18.93 17.07
C ASP A 198 -11.46 19.64 16.00
N THR A 199 -11.50 19.14 14.76
CA THR A 199 -10.85 19.78 13.62
C THR A 199 -11.57 21.03 13.09
N GLY A 200 -12.77 21.32 13.59
CA GLY A 200 -13.72 22.22 12.94
C GLY A 200 -14.24 21.66 11.61
N GLU A 201 -14.90 22.53 10.84
CA GLU A 201 -15.41 22.21 9.51
C GLU A 201 -14.27 21.98 8.52
N GLY A 202 -14.38 20.93 7.71
CA GLY A 202 -13.38 20.65 6.67
C GLY A 202 -13.63 19.36 5.91
N ILE A 203 -12.99 19.25 4.74
CA ILE A 203 -13.01 18.04 3.90
C ILE A 203 -11.63 17.39 3.95
N TYR A 204 -11.59 16.13 4.36
CA TYR A 204 -10.37 15.34 4.48
C TYR A 204 -10.37 14.26 3.42
N LEU A 205 -9.31 14.26 2.60
CA LEU A 205 -9.15 13.30 1.51
C LEU A 205 -8.18 12.20 1.93
N LEU A 206 -8.60 10.96 1.74
CA LEU A 206 -7.79 9.78 1.99
C LEU A 206 -7.72 8.89 0.75
N THR A 207 -6.64 8.13 0.62
CA THR A 207 -6.53 7.08 -0.40
C THR A 207 -6.23 5.74 0.24
N SER A 208 -6.82 4.67 -0.33
CA SER A 208 -6.57 3.29 0.05
C SER A 208 -6.99 2.36 -1.08
N THR A 209 -6.30 1.23 -1.24
CA THR A 209 -6.78 0.13 -2.10
C THR A 209 -8.08 -0.48 -1.59
N GLU A 210 -8.41 -0.29 -0.31
CA GLU A 210 -9.62 -0.80 0.34
C GLU A 210 -10.73 0.27 0.46
N GLY A 211 -10.63 1.37 -0.30
CA GLY A 211 -11.53 2.53 -0.18
C GLY A 211 -13.03 2.21 -0.26
N GLU A 212 -13.40 1.20 -1.05
CA GLU A 212 -14.77 0.71 -1.14
C GLU A 212 -15.25 0.02 0.15
N LEU A 213 -14.42 -0.88 0.70
CA LEU A 213 -14.70 -1.55 1.98
C LEU A 213 -14.77 -0.55 3.12
N ILE A 214 -13.90 0.46 3.13
CA ILE A 214 -13.91 1.55 4.11
C ILE A 214 -15.24 2.29 4.05
N HIS A 215 -15.67 2.68 2.84
CA HIS A 215 -16.94 3.38 2.64
C HIS A 215 -18.13 2.55 3.10
N GLU A 216 -18.21 1.28 2.71
CA GLU A 216 -19.28 0.38 3.14
C GLU A 216 -19.30 0.18 4.65
N HIS A 217 -18.14 0.03 5.29
CA HIS A 217 -18.04 -0.12 6.73
C HIS A 217 -18.49 1.15 7.45
N LEU A 218 -18.02 2.32 7.02
CA LEU A 218 -18.45 3.61 7.57
C LEU A 218 -19.95 3.82 7.42
N HIS A 219 -20.49 3.50 6.24
CA HIS A 219 -21.92 3.63 5.98
C HIS A 219 -22.76 2.78 6.93
N LYS A 220 -22.39 1.50 7.11
CA LYS A 220 -23.06 0.60 8.06
C LYS A 220 -23.05 1.15 9.49
N ARG A 221 -21.92 1.74 9.92
CA ARG A 221 -21.81 2.35 11.26
C ARG A 221 -22.65 3.61 11.41
N ALA A 222 -22.68 4.47 10.39
CA ALA A 222 -23.50 5.68 10.40
C ALA A 222 -25.00 5.37 10.43
N VAL A 223 -25.45 4.35 9.69
CA VAL A 223 -26.85 3.91 9.71
C VAL A 223 -27.22 3.36 11.09
N ALA A 224 -26.42 2.44 11.63
CA ALA A 224 -26.67 1.85 12.95
C ALA A 224 -26.73 2.93 14.06
N TYR A 225 -25.83 3.92 14.01
CA TYR A 225 -25.85 5.03 14.96
C TYR A 225 -27.16 5.83 14.91
N GLY A 226 -27.74 6.03 13.72
CA GLY A 226 -29.00 6.75 13.56
C GLY A 226 -30.25 5.94 13.95
N GLU A 227 -30.15 4.61 14.05
CA GLU A 227 -31.22 3.74 14.55
C GLU A 227 -31.22 3.63 16.08
N ASP A 228 -30.06 3.82 16.71
CA ASP A 228 -29.86 3.74 18.17
C ASP A 228 -30.13 5.07 18.93
N THR A 229 -30.39 6.17 18.22
CA THR A 229 -30.68 7.52 18.77
C THR A 229 -32.11 7.98 18.52
#